data_AF-A0A7H9AVP5-F1
#
_entry.id   AF-A0A7H9AVP5-F1
#
_cell.length_a   1.000
_cell.length_b   1.000
_cell.length_c   1.000
_cell.angle_alpha   90.00
_cell.angle_beta   90.00
_cell.angle_gamma   90.00
#
_symmetry.space_group_name_H-M   'P 1'
#
loop_
_entity.id
_entity.type
_entity.pdbx_description
1 polymer ?
#
loop_
_entity_poly.entity_id
_entity_poly.type
_entity_poly.pdbx_seq_one_letter_code
_entity_poly.pdbx_strand_id
1 'polypeptide(L)'
;MDDTTIVGSSPPRPFKIDQNKIKIFLKSPLSSERTPQVQVRKSVFKKSTVSNEDRKLVAENRLLCEELNKQIGFYKKDNYQLKQAIKILKYYDEEEKVLLLIEKWRTICQAGMSFIMNSTLIKIARTGGYEELLRKEFEAAKRKLEYQVDDSFQNEMDELLESEEFQRLPEEVQQEYKDKAEEKIREAEVWKEKEFAKLENALKDKQSQEMTMKELSNRLKVEFELVFPE
;
A
#
# COMPACT_ATOMS: atom_id res chain seq x y z
N MET A 1 -25.40 39.78 22.93
CA MET A 1 -26.57 38.98 22.56
C MET A 1 -26.69 39.06 21.06
N ASP A 2 -26.34 37.97 20.39
CA ASP A 2 -27.15 37.36 19.33
C ASP A 2 -26.39 36.11 18.86
N ASP A 3 -26.75 35.00 19.51
CA ASP A 3 -26.46 33.64 19.12
C ASP A 3 -27.20 33.32 17.82
N THR A 4 -26.50 32.85 16.80
CA THR A 4 -27.10 31.99 15.76
C THR A 4 -26.13 30.89 15.37
N THR A 5 -26.12 29.88 16.22
CA THR A 5 -25.69 28.52 15.92
C THR A 5 -26.57 27.95 14.80
N ILE A 6 -25.99 27.63 13.64
CA ILE A 6 -26.62 26.73 12.66
C ILE A 6 -25.80 25.45 12.62
N VAL A 7 -26.33 24.45 13.31
CA VAL A 7 -25.98 23.03 13.20
C VAL A 7 -26.79 22.42 12.04
N GLY A 8 -26.14 21.61 11.22
CA GLY A 8 -26.74 20.80 10.17
C GLY A 8 -26.09 21.09 8.82
N SER A 9 -25.58 20.16 8.04
CA SER A 9 -25.77 18.71 8.02
C SER A 9 -24.62 18.13 7.19
N SER A 10 -24.06 17.00 7.65
CA SER A 10 -23.03 16.26 6.93
C SER A 10 -23.48 15.93 5.51
N PRO A 11 -22.61 16.06 4.48
CA PRO A 11 -22.95 15.62 3.14
C PRO A 11 -23.17 14.08 3.12
N PRO A 12 -24.19 13.59 2.41
CA PRO A 12 -24.46 12.16 2.34
C PRO A 12 -23.29 11.46 1.64
N ARG A 13 -22.80 10.38 2.27
CA ARG A 13 -21.75 9.54 1.71
C ARG A 13 -22.21 8.98 0.36
N PRO A 14 -21.33 8.91 -0.65
CA PRO A 14 -21.67 8.34 -1.94
C PRO A 14 -22.02 6.86 -1.81
N PHE A 15 -23.08 6.49 -2.52
CA PHE A 15 -23.61 5.15 -2.78
C PHE A 15 -22.57 4.03 -2.62
N LYS A 16 -22.80 3.13 -1.64
CA LYS A 16 -22.21 1.80 -1.66
C LYS A 16 -22.78 1.07 -2.87
N ILE A 17 -21.95 0.88 -3.89
CA ILE A 17 -22.25 -0.05 -4.98
C ILE A 17 -22.31 -1.44 -4.33
N ASP A 18 -23.52 -1.96 -4.29
CA ASP A 18 -23.85 -3.31 -3.89
C ASP A 18 -23.09 -4.26 -4.84
N GLN A 19 -22.09 -5.00 -4.34
CA GLN A 19 -21.38 -6.05 -5.09
C GLN A 19 -22.27 -7.29 -5.27
N ASN A 20 -23.52 -7.07 -5.62
CA ASN A 20 -24.42 -8.12 -6.00
C ASN A 20 -23.98 -8.64 -7.38
N LYS A 21 -23.70 -9.95 -7.40
CA LYS A 21 -24.10 -10.81 -8.51
C LYS A 21 -23.35 -10.54 -9.82
N ILE A 22 -22.11 -11.03 -9.90
CA ILE A 22 -21.60 -11.58 -11.15
C ILE A 22 -21.50 -13.10 -10.98
N LYS A 23 -22.67 -13.76 -10.95
CA LYS A 23 -22.77 -15.17 -11.36
C LYS A 23 -22.65 -15.16 -12.88
N ILE A 24 -21.49 -15.54 -13.39
CA ILE A 24 -21.32 -15.81 -14.83
C ILE A 24 -22.16 -17.04 -15.14
N PHE A 25 -23.38 -16.78 -15.58
CA PHE A 25 -24.30 -17.76 -16.12
C PHE A 25 -23.87 -18.01 -17.57
N LEU A 26 -22.96 -18.96 -17.78
CA LEU A 26 -22.64 -19.49 -19.11
C LEU A 26 -23.85 -20.31 -19.60
N LYS A 27 -24.84 -19.63 -20.18
CA LYS A 27 -25.83 -20.25 -21.07
C LYS A 27 -25.26 -20.23 -22.48
N SER A 28 -24.70 -21.36 -22.91
CA SER A 28 -24.50 -21.65 -24.33
C SER A 28 -25.85 -22.02 -24.95
N PRO A 29 -26.28 -21.40 -26.06
CA PRO A 29 -27.37 -21.90 -26.87
C PRO A 29 -26.79 -22.77 -27.97
N LEU A 30 -27.02 -24.08 -27.93
CA LEU A 30 -27.30 -24.89 -29.14
C LEU A 30 -27.70 -26.31 -28.73
N SER A 31 -28.98 -26.60 -28.98
CA SER A 31 -29.56 -27.87 -29.44
C SER A 31 -28.87 -29.19 -29.04
N SER A 32 -29.54 -29.89 -28.13
CA SER A 32 -29.87 -31.32 -28.19
C SER A 32 -29.66 -31.98 -29.56
N GLU A 33 -28.68 -32.88 -29.65
CA GLU A 33 -28.85 -34.14 -30.37
C GLU A 33 -28.39 -35.30 -29.47
N ARG A 34 -29.31 -36.25 -29.27
CA ARG A 34 -29.09 -37.50 -28.56
C ARG A 34 -28.09 -38.36 -29.33
N THR A 35 -26.89 -38.57 -28.79
CA THR A 35 -26.04 -39.67 -29.25
C THR A 35 -26.53 -40.99 -28.64
N PRO A 36 -26.79 -42.04 -29.44
CA PRO A 36 -27.13 -43.35 -28.93
C PRO A 36 -25.94 -43.95 -28.16
N GLN A 37 -26.23 -44.66 -27.07
CA GLN A 37 -25.24 -45.46 -26.35
C GLN A 37 -24.60 -46.48 -27.31
N VAL A 38 -23.39 -46.17 -27.78
CA VAL A 38 -22.52 -47.16 -28.40
C VAL A 38 -21.88 -47.96 -27.28
N GLN A 39 -22.32 -49.22 -27.15
CA GLN A 39 -21.68 -50.21 -26.29
C GLN A 39 -20.19 -50.27 -26.61
N VAL A 40 -19.36 -49.90 -25.62
CA VAL A 40 -17.91 -50.04 -25.68
C VAL A 40 -17.58 -51.54 -25.69
N ARG A 41 -17.50 -52.13 -26.88
CA ARG A 41 -16.81 -53.40 -27.07
C ARG A 41 -15.33 -53.12 -26.80
N LYS A 42 -14.77 -53.75 -25.76
CA LYS A 42 -13.32 -53.79 -25.52
C LYS A 42 -12.67 -54.50 -26.70
N SER A 43 -12.29 -53.73 -27.73
CA SER A 43 -11.46 -54.25 -28.81
C SER A 43 -10.06 -54.49 -28.24
N VAL A 44 -9.63 -55.73 -28.31
CA VAL A 44 -8.27 -56.19 -28.09
C VAL A 44 -7.29 -55.21 -28.75
N PHE A 45 -6.47 -54.52 -27.94
CA PHE A 45 -5.38 -53.68 -28.43
C PHE A 45 -4.40 -54.57 -29.20
N LYS A 46 -4.52 -54.60 -30.53
CA LYS A 46 -3.40 -54.99 -31.39
C LYS A 46 -2.37 -53.88 -31.25
N LYS A 47 -1.20 -54.19 -30.68
CA LYS A 47 0.00 -53.35 -30.79
C LYS A 47 0.32 -53.23 -32.28
N SER A 48 -0.18 -52.19 -32.94
CA SER A 48 0.38 -51.78 -34.22
C SER A 48 1.80 -51.30 -33.94
N THR A 49 2.78 -51.92 -34.58
CA THR A 49 4.13 -51.38 -34.69
C THR A 49 4.00 -50.08 -35.48
N VAL A 50 3.82 -48.97 -34.76
CA VAL A 50 3.85 -47.62 -35.32
C VAL A 50 5.16 -47.50 -36.09
N SER A 51 5.08 -47.23 -37.40
CA SER A 51 6.28 -47.09 -38.23
C SER A 51 7.13 -45.95 -37.69
N ASN A 52 8.46 -46.05 -37.81
CA ASN A 52 9.34 -44.95 -37.42
C ASN A 52 8.99 -43.65 -38.19
N GLU A 53 8.41 -43.77 -39.38
CA GLU A 53 7.92 -42.63 -40.16
C GLU A 53 6.68 -41.99 -39.52
N ASP A 54 5.72 -42.78 -39.06
CA ASP A 54 4.53 -42.26 -38.35
C ASP A 54 4.92 -41.50 -37.08
N ARG A 55 5.93 -41.99 -36.35
CA ARG A 55 6.45 -41.29 -35.14
C ARG A 55 7.10 -39.97 -35.49
N LYS A 56 7.85 -39.90 -36.59
CA LYS A 56 8.46 -38.67 -37.10
C LYS A 56 7.39 -37.66 -37.53
N LEU A 57 6.37 -38.11 -38.27
CA LEU A 57 5.26 -37.27 -38.69
C LEU A 57 4.45 -36.73 -37.50
N VAL A 58 4.21 -37.53 -36.46
CA VAL A 58 3.54 -37.06 -35.25
C VAL A 58 4.38 -36.03 -34.50
N ALA A 59 5.71 -36.22 -34.41
CA ALA A 59 6.60 -35.26 -33.79
C ALA A 59 6.67 -33.94 -34.57
N GLU A 60 6.74 -34.00 -35.89
CA GLU A 60 6.74 -32.82 -36.77
C GLU A 60 5.43 -32.04 -36.69
N ASN A 61 4.28 -32.74 -36.74
CA ASN A 61 2.97 -32.12 -36.55
C ASN A 61 2.83 -31.47 -35.17
N ARG A 62 3.40 -32.10 -34.13
CA ARG A 62 3.40 -31.50 -32.79
C ARG A 62 4.20 -30.20 -32.75
N LEU A 63 5.41 -30.18 -33.31
CA LEU A 63 6.23 -28.97 -33.38
C LEU A 63 5.53 -27.87 -34.20
N LEU A 64 4.89 -28.22 -35.32
CA LEU A 64 4.11 -27.28 -36.12
C LEU A 64 2.91 -26.73 -35.34
N CYS A 65 2.19 -27.57 -34.61
CA CYS A 65 1.09 -27.13 -33.74
C CYS A 65 1.57 -26.21 -32.61
N GLU A 66 2.71 -26.50 -31.99
CA GLU A 66 3.30 -25.65 -30.96
C GLU A 66 3.69 -24.28 -31.54
N GLU A 67 4.27 -24.24 -32.74
CA GLU A 67 4.63 -23.00 -33.43
C GLU A 67 3.39 -22.18 -33.84
N LEU A 68 2.37 -22.83 -34.42
CA LEU A 68 1.10 -22.17 -34.76
C LEU A 68 0.41 -21.61 -33.52
N ASN A 69 0.44 -22.32 -32.39
CA ASN A 69 -0.12 -21.82 -31.13
C ASN A 69 0.62 -20.59 -30.61
N LYS A 70 1.95 -20.54 -30.73
CA LYS A 70 2.73 -19.34 -30.39
C LYS A 70 2.34 -18.16 -31.27
N GLN A 71 2.23 -18.37 -32.58
CA GLN A 71 1.82 -17.34 -33.53
C GLN A 71 0.40 -16.82 -33.24
N ILE A 72 -0.55 -17.71 -32.94
CA ILE A 72 -1.90 -17.32 -32.52
C ILE A 72 -1.85 -16.49 -31.23
N GLY A 73 -1.04 -16.89 -30.25
CA GLY A 73 -0.86 -16.15 -29.01
C GLY A 73 -0.28 -14.75 -29.25
N PHE A 74 0.72 -14.64 -30.12
CA PHE A 74 1.32 -13.38 -30.55
C PHE A 74 0.28 -12.48 -31.23
N TYR A 75 -0.39 -12.96 -32.28
CA TYR A 75 -1.38 -12.16 -33.01
C TYR A 75 -2.59 -11.76 -32.16
N LYS A 76 -2.98 -12.57 -31.17
CA LYS A 76 -4.02 -12.18 -30.21
C LYS A 76 -3.60 -11.00 -29.35
N LYS A 77 -2.35 -11.00 -28.87
CA LYS A 77 -1.79 -9.87 -28.09
C LYS A 77 -1.69 -8.62 -28.96
N ASP A 78 -1.16 -8.73 -30.16
CA ASP A 78 -1.05 -7.61 -31.10
C ASP A 78 -2.42 -7.05 -31.46
N ASN A 79 -3.40 -7.91 -31.77
CA ASN A 79 -4.75 -7.45 -32.08
C ASN A 79 -5.40 -6.73 -30.88
N TYR A 80 -5.15 -7.20 -29.66
CA TYR A 80 -5.61 -6.54 -28.45
C TYR A 80 -4.94 -5.16 -28.27
N GLN A 81 -3.62 -5.09 -28.42
CA GLN A 81 -2.87 -3.83 -28.32
C GLN A 81 -3.32 -2.81 -29.37
N LEU A 82 -3.50 -3.24 -30.62
CA LEU A 82 -4.00 -2.38 -31.71
C LEU A 82 -5.41 -1.86 -31.41
N LYS A 83 -6.30 -2.72 -30.88
CA LYS A 83 -7.64 -2.28 -30.46
C LYS A 83 -7.60 -1.22 -29.36
N GLN A 84 -6.69 -1.37 -28.39
CA GLN A 84 -6.51 -0.37 -27.34
C GLN A 84 -5.91 0.93 -27.88
N ALA A 85 -4.91 0.85 -28.77
CA ALA A 85 -4.33 2.03 -29.41
C ALA A 85 -5.37 2.80 -30.22
N ILE A 86 -6.23 2.12 -31.00
CA ILE A 86 -7.35 2.73 -31.72
C ILE A 86 -8.33 3.40 -30.74
N LYS A 87 -8.59 2.78 -29.59
CA LYS A 87 -9.46 3.37 -28.57
C LYS A 87 -8.84 4.66 -28.02
N ILE A 88 -7.57 4.65 -27.66
CA ILE A 88 -6.85 5.84 -27.16
C ILE A 88 -6.87 6.96 -28.22
N LEU A 89 -6.55 6.64 -29.48
CA LEU A 89 -6.59 7.62 -30.58
C LEU A 89 -7.96 8.27 -30.78
N LYS A 90 -9.05 7.56 -30.50
CA LYS A 90 -10.41 8.13 -30.57
C LYS A 90 -10.72 9.14 -29.47
N TYR A 91 -10.04 9.04 -28.33
CA TYR A 91 -10.23 9.94 -27.17
C TYR A 91 -9.03 10.87 -26.95
N TYR A 92 -8.12 10.95 -27.92
CA TYR A 92 -6.88 11.73 -27.80
C TYR A 92 -7.15 13.20 -27.42
N ASP A 93 -8.14 13.84 -28.05
CA ASP A 93 -8.54 15.22 -27.75
C ASP A 93 -9.06 15.39 -26.31
N GLU A 94 -9.63 14.33 -25.71
CA GLU A 94 -10.03 14.34 -24.30
C GLU A 94 -8.83 14.16 -23.39
N GLU A 95 -7.89 13.29 -23.74
CA GLU A 95 -6.62 13.11 -23.01
C GLU A 95 -5.81 14.41 -22.99
N GLU A 96 -5.73 15.14 -24.10
CA GLU A 96 -5.06 16.44 -24.15
C GLU A 96 -5.70 17.45 -23.19
N LYS A 97 -7.04 17.50 -23.14
CA LYS A 97 -7.76 18.35 -22.17
C LYS A 97 -7.46 17.94 -20.73
N VAL A 98 -7.35 16.64 -20.45
CA VAL A 98 -6.97 16.14 -19.13
C VAL A 98 -5.55 16.57 -18.77
N LEU A 99 -4.59 16.49 -19.70
CA LEU A 99 -3.22 16.99 -19.47
C LEU A 99 -3.20 18.49 -19.17
N LEU A 100 -3.97 19.29 -19.90
CA LEU A 100 -4.12 20.73 -19.61
C LEU A 100 -4.74 21.00 -18.24
N LEU A 101 -5.70 20.18 -17.80
CA LEU A 101 -6.27 20.28 -16.46
C LEU A 101 -5.24 19.91 -15.39
N ILE A 102 -4.42 18.88 -15.62
CA ILE A 102 -3.33 18.50 -14.71
C ILE A 102 -2.38 19.68 -14.51
N GLU A 103 -1.94 20.33 -15.59
CA GLU A 103 -1.06 21.50 -15.50
C GLU A 103 -1.69 22.69 -14.75
N LYS A 104 -2.98 22.94 -14.97
CA LYS A 104 -3.72 23.97 -14.22
C LYS A 104 -3.77 23.66 -12.73
N TRP A 105 -4.07 22.42 -12.37
CA TRP A 105 -4.11 21.98 -10.97
C TRP A 105 -2.72 22.02 -10.33
N ARG A 106 -1.67 21.61 -11.06
CA ARG A 106 -0.28 21.77 -10.61
C ARG A 106 0.03 23.21 -10.29
N THR A 107 -0.26 24.13 -11.21
CA THR A 107 -0.03 25.57 -11.01
C THR A 107 -0.74 26.11 -9.76
N ILE A 108 -2.01 25.73 -9.56
CA ILE A 108 -2.78 26.11 -8.36
C ILE A 108 -2.13 25.56 -7.09
N CYS A 109 -1.72 24.29 -7.10
CA CYS A 109 -1.05 23.66 -5.97
C CYS A 109 0.29 24.32 -5.65
N GLN A 110 1.11 24.62 -6.67
CA GLN A 110 2.39 25.31 -6.50
C GLN A 110 2.20 26.69 -5.87
N ALA A 111 1.22 27.47 -6.33
CA ALA A 111 0.88 28.77 -5.77
C ALA A 111 0.38 28.66 -4.33
N GLY A 112 -0.52 27.70 -4.07
CA GLY A 112 -1.04 27.43 -2.73
C GLY A 112 0.04 27.01 -1.75
N MET A 113 0.94 26.11 -2.16
CA MET A 113 2.07 25.69 -1.33
C MET A 113 3.05 26.84 -1.09
N SER A 114 3.33 27.68 -2.09
CA SER A 114 4.18 28.87 -1.92
C SER A 114 3.59 29.84 -0.90
N PHE A 115 2.27 30.05 -0.94
CA PHE A 115 1.57 30.87 0.05
C PHE A 115 1.67 30.28 1.46
N ILE A 116 1.40 28.98 1.60
CA ILE A 116 1.49 28.28 2.89
C ILE A 116 2.92 28.34 3.41
N MET A 117 3.91 28.13 2.55
CA MET A 117 5.33 28.20 2.87
C MET A 117 5.69 29.57 3.45
N ASN A 118 5.35 30.64 2.75
CA ASN A 118 5.62 32.01 3.21
C ASN A 118 4.94 32.29 4.56
N SER A 119 3.68 31.89 4.73
CA SER A 119 2.97 32.06 6.01
C SER A 119 3.61 31.26 7.15
N THR A 120 4.18 30.10 6.83
CA THR A 120 4.84 29.20 7.78
C THR A 120 6.21 29.73 8.16
N LEU A 121 7.01 30.20 7.20
CA LEU A 121 8.29 30.84 7.45
C LEU A 121 8.16 32.07 8.35
N ILE A 122 7.11 32.88 8.18
CA ILE A 122 6.83 34.00 9.09
C ILE A 122 6.56 33.52 10.52
N LYS A 123 5.76 32.46 10.69
CA LYS A 123 5.49 31.87 12.01
C LYS A 123 6.77 31.32 12.64
N ILE A 124 7.56 30.60 11.85
CA ILE A 124 8.86 30.03 12.25
C ILE A 124 9.81 31.13 12.73
N ALA A 125 9.93 32.22 11.97
CA ALA A 125 10.77 33.35 12.33
C ALA A 125 10.34 33.97 13.68
N ARG A 126 9.03 34.07 13.95
CA ARG A 126 8.52 34.56 15.24
C ARG A 126 8.81 33.61 16.41
N THR A 127 8.89 32.31 16.16
CA THR A 127 9.15 31.30 17.19
C THR A 127 10.63 31.05 17.46
N GLY A 128 11.56 31.77 16.81
CA GLY A 128 13.01 31.63 17.02
C GLY A 128 13.75 30.94 15.87
N GLY A 129 13.12 30.79 14.70
CA GLY A 129 13.74 30.16 13.52
C GLY A 129 13.39 28.67 13.38
N TYR A 130 13.87 28.06 12.29
CA TYR A 130 13.52 26.68 11.94
C TYR A 130 14.11 25.66 12.90
N GLU A 131 15.32 25.92 13.40
CA GLU A 131 15.98 25.08 14.39
C GLU A 131 15.17 24.96 15.68
N GLU A 132 14.59 26.07 16.15
CA GLU A 132 13.75 26.08 17.35
C GLU A 132 12.42 25.34 17.14
N LEU A 133 11.85 25.40 15.93
CA LEU A 133 10.69 24.58 15.57
C LEU A 133 11.04 23.09 15.59
N LEU A 134 12.17 22.71 14.98
CA LEU A 134 12.63 21.33 14.99
C LEU A 134 12.86 20.86 16.43
N ARG A 135 13.58 21.63 17.24
CA ARG A 135 13.83 21.32 18.65
C ARG A 135 12.54 21.00 19.40
N LYS A 136 11.49 21.82 19.23
CA LYS A 136 10.18 21.59 19.84
C LYS A 136 9.49 20.33 19.32
N GLU A 137 9.56 20.06 18.02
CA GLU A 137 9.04 18.82 17.41
C GLU A 137 9.76 17.58 17.99
N PHE A 138 11.09 17.65 18.13
CA PHE A 138 11.91 16.58 18.71
C PHE A 138 11.63 16.38 20.20
N GLU A 139 11.52 17.45 20.99
CA GLU A 139 11.15 17.35 22.40
C GLU A 139 9.74 16.76 22.58
N ALA A 140 8.79 17.12 21.70
CA ALA A 140 7.45 16.52 21.71
C ALA A 140 7.49 15.03 21.35
N ALA A 141 8.31 14.64 20.37
CA ALA A 141 8.53 13.23 20.03
C ALA A 141 9.18 12.46 21.18
N LYS A 142 10.17 13.06 21.86
CA LYS A 142 10.82 12.50 23.05
C LYS A 142 9.81 12.23 24.15
N ARG A 143 9.01 13.23 24.52
CA ARG A 143 7.95 13.09 25.55
C ARG A 143 6.92 12.03 25.18
N LYS A 144 6.56 11.93 23.90
CA LYS A 144 5.63 10.89 23.43
C LYS A 144 6.22 9.49 23.60
N LEU A 145 7.51 9.32 23.30
CA LEU A 145 8.20 8.04 23.43
C LEU A 145 8.41 7.68 24.90
N GLU A 146 8.75 8.66 25.75
CA GLU A 146 8.75 8.51 27.22
C GLU A 146 7.39 8.02 27.71
N TYR A 147 6.31 8.70 27.33
CA TYR A 147 4.96 8.30 27.72
C TYR A 147 4.59 6.88 27.28
N GLN A 148 4.98 6.47 26.06
CA GLN A 148 4.69 5.12 25.57
C GLN A 148 5.43 4.03 26.34
N VAL A 149 6.68 4.28 26.74
CA VAL A 149 7.50 3.31 27.47
C VAL A 149 7.12 3.30 28.96
N ASP A 150 6.91 4.47 29.55
CA ASP A 150 6.71 4.58 30.99
C ASP A 150 5.26 4.25 31.38
N ASP A 151 4.24 4.65 30.60
CA ASP A 151 2.83 4.53 31.02
C ASP A 151 2.15 3.22 30.58
N SER A 152 2.59 2.61 29.47
CA SER A 152 1.97 1.37 28.97
C SER A 152 2.73 0.12 29.36
N PHE A 153 4.06 0.19 29.45
CA PHE A 153 4.89 -1.01 29.60
C PHE A 153 5.29 -1.26 31.05
N GLN A 154 5.70 -0.24 31.80
CA GLN A 154 5.99 -0.42 33.24
C GLN A 154 4.72 -0.77 34.02
N ASN A 155 3.60 -0.05 33.79
CA ASN A 155 2.33 -0.35 34.43
C ASN A 155 1.83 -1.78 34.14
N GLU A 156 1.98 -2.30 32.91
CA GLU A 156 1.59 -3.68 32.58
C GLU A 156 2.49 -4.72 33.26
N MET A 157 3.78 -4.43 33.42
CA MET A 157 4.71 -5.31 34.13
C MET A 157 4.48 -5.28 35.65
N ASP A 158 4.19 -4.11 36.22
CA ASP A 158 3.89 -3.96 37.63
C ASP A 158 2.56 -4.65 37.97
N GLU A 159 1.51 -4.49 37.16
CA GLU A 159 0.24 -5.22 37.32
C GLU A 159 0.42 -6.75 37.25
N LEU A 160 1.30 -7.24 36.36
CA LEU A 160 1.58 -8.66 36.23
C LEU A 160 2.33 -9.21 37.46
N LEU A 161 3.27 -8.43 38.02
CA LEU A 161 4.02 -8.78 39.22
C LEU A 161 3.20 -8.62 40.52
N GLU A 162 2.16 -7.78 40.51
CA GLU A 162 1.21 -7.64 41.62
C GLU A 162 0.06 -8.65 41.56
N SER A 163 -0.12 -9.34 40.43
CA SER A 163 -1.24 -10.27 40.22
C SER A 163 -1.27 -11.42 41.24
N GLU A 164 -2.49 -11.82 41.65
CA GLU A 164 -2.67 -12.98 42.54
C GLU A 164 -2.12 -14.28 41.94
N GLU A 165 -2.07 -14.39 40.61
CA GLU A 165 -1.50 -15.54 39.92
C GLU A 165 0.02 -15.62 40.11
N PHE A 166 0.70 -14.46 40.06
CA PHE A 166 2.14 -14.37 40.30
C PHE A 166 2.51 -14.68 41.76
N GLN A 167 1.75 -14.14 42.72
CA GLN A 167 2.01 -14.35 44.15
C GLN A 167 1.82 -15.81 44.60
N ARG A 168 1.05 -16.61 43.86
CA ARG A 168 0.83 -18.04 44.13
C ARG A 168 1.90 -18.96 43.52
N LEU A 169 2.83 -18.42 42.72
CA LEU A 169 3.93 -19.19 42.16
C LEU A 169 4.97 -19.55 43.23
N PRO A 170 5.73 -20.65 43.08
CA PRO A 170 6.89 -20.94 43.93
C PRO A 170 7.93 -19.80 43.87
N GLU A 171 8.63 -19.53 44.98
CA GLU A 171 9.62 -18.44 45.07
C GLU A 171 10.69 -18.49 43.96
N GLU A 172 11.15 -19.69 43.60
CA GLU A 172 12.11 -19.92 42.51
C GLU A 172 11.57 -19.41 41.16
N VAL A 173 10.28 -19.65 40.89
CA VAL A 173 9.62 -19.22 39.67
C VAL A 173 9.33 -17.72 39.70
N GLN A 174 8.92 -17.18 40.86
CA GLN A 174 8.73 -15.74 41.02
C GLN A 174 10.02 -14.96 40.72
N GLN A 175 11.17 -15.47 41.16
CA GLN A 175 12.46 -14.85 40.90
C GLN A 175 12.79 -14.86 39.40
N GLU A 176 12.59 -15.98 38.70
CA GLU A 176 12.81 -16.03 37.24
C GLU A 176 11.94 -15.04 36.46
N TYR A 177 10.70 -14.82 36.91
CA TYR A 177 9.80 -13.85 36.27
C TYR A 177 10.19 -12.40 36.58
N LYS A 178 10.68 -12.11 37.78
CA LYS A 178 11.27 -10.80 38.11
C LYS A 178 12.50 -10.52 37.27
N ASP A 179 13.40 -11.50 37.16
CA ASP A 179 14.61 -11.37 36.35
C ASP A 179 14.26 -11.12 34.87
N LYS A 180 13.23 -11.80 34.33
CA LYS A 180 12.72 -11.57 32.97
C LYS A 180 12.04 -10.20 32.81
N ALA A 181 11.32 -9.73 33.82
CA ALA A 181 10.69 -8.41 33.80
C ALA A 181 11.77 -7.31 33.82
N GLU A 182 12.78 -7.43 34.68
CA GLU A 182 13.92 -6.53 34.73
C GLU A 182 14.72 -6.53 33.42
N GLU A 183 14.94 -7.69 32.81
CA GLU A 183 15.62 -7.78 31.51
C GLU A 183 14.82 -7.07 30.41
N LYS A 184 13.49 -7.26 30.39
CA LYS A 184 12.58 -6.57 29.47
C LYS A 184 12.53 -5.05 29.68
N ILE A 185 12.56 -4.58 30.93
CA ILE A 185 12.66 -3.15 31.25
C ILE A 185 13.97 -2.60 30.73
N ARG A 186 15.08 -3.30 30.96
CA ARG A 186 16.40 -2.90 30.46
C ARG A 186 16.44 -2.87 28.93
N GLU A 187 15.81 -3.83 28.25
CA GLU A 187 15.68 -3.83 26.79
C GLU A 187 14.87 -2.62 26.28
N ALA A 188 13.77 -2.29 26.95
CA ALA A 188 12.94 -1.13 26.61
C ALA A 188 13.70 0.19 26.83
N GLU A 189 14.48 0.31 27.90
CA GLU A 189 15.36 1.46 28.16
C GLU A 189 16.46 1.59 27.11
N VAL A 190 17.13 0.48 26.75
CA VAL A 190 18.15 0.47 25.68
C VAL A 190 17.53 0.84 24.34
N TRP A 191 16.30 0.40 24.06
CA TRP A 191 15.57 0.79 22.85
C TRP A 191 15.21 2.28 22.86
N LYS A 192 14.71 2.81 23.99
CA LYS A 192 14.41 4.23 24.20
C LYS A 192 15.64 5.10 23.97
N GLU A 193 16.79 4.71 24.53
CA GLU A 193 18.06 5.43 24.36
C GLU A 193 18.54 5.42 22.90
N LYS A 194 18.39 4.27 22.20
CA LYS A 194 18.70 4.18 20.77
C LYS A 194 17.80 5.09 19.93
N GLU A 195 16.51 5.15 20.22
CA GLU A 195 15.59 6.04 19.51
C GLU A 195 15.87 7.52 19.80
N PHE A 196 16.23 7.87 21.04
CA PHE A 196 16.70 9.22 21.36
C PHE A 196 17.97 9.59 20.61
N ALA A 197 18.96 8.70 20.57
CA ALA A 197 20.19 8.93 19.81
C ALA A 197 19.91 9.13 18.31
N LYS A 198 18.97 8.36 17.72
CA LYS A 198 18.53 8.56 16.33
C LYS A 198 17.89 9.93 16.12
N LEU A 199 17.00 10.34 17.04
CA LEU A 199 16.33 11.64 16.99
C LEU A 199 17.33 12.80 17.13
N GLU A 200 18.31 12.68 18.03
CA GLU A 200 19.36 13.70 18.19
C GLU A 200 20.27 13.80 16.97
N ASN A 201 20.66 12.67 16.37
CA ASN A 201 21.44 12.68 15.14
C ASN A 201 20.66 13.32 13.99
N ALA A 202 19.36 13.00 13.86
CA ALA A 202 18.51 13.63 12.87
C ALA A 202 18.32 15.15 13.09
N LEU A 203 18.38 15.62 14.34
CA LEU A 203 18.38 17.05 14.65
C LEU A 203 19.71 17.70 14.25
N LYS A 204 20.85 17.07 14.54
CA LYS A 204 22.19 17.55 14.15
C LYS A 204 22.33 17.65 12.64
N ASP A 205 21.85 16.66 11.89
CA ASP A 205 21.89 16.65 10.42
C ASP A 205 21.08 17.80 9.79
N LYS A 206 20.04 18.26 10.49
CA LYS A 206 19.17 19.37 10.06
C LYS A 206 19.54 20.71 10.68
N GLN A 207 20.58 20.74 11.52
CA GLN A 207 21.01 21.96 12.17
C GLN A 207 21.54 22.93 11.12
N SER A 208 21.07 24.19 11.17
CA SER A 208 21.36 25.24 10.18
C SER A 208 20.71 25.06 8.78
N GLN A 209 19.81 24.08 8.58
CA GLN A 209 19.01 24.03 7.36
C GLN A 209 17.81 24.99 7.44
N GLU A 210 17.37 25.47 6.28
CA GLU A 210 16.09 26.19 6.16
C GLU A 210 14.99 25.21 5.77
N MET A 211 13.75 25.54 6.12
CA MET A 211 12.60 24.75 5.69
C MET A 211 12.52 24.74 4.17
N THR A 212 12.35 23.57 3.56
CA THR A 212 12.21 23.44 2.10
C THR A 212 10.77 23.13 1.68
N MET A 213 10.45 23.38 0.40
CA MET A 213 9.14 23.01 -0.18
C MET A 213 8.89 21.50 -0.14
N LYS A 214 9.94 20.69 -0.23
CA LYS A 214 9.85 19.24 -0.10
C LYS A 214 9.45 18.83 1.32
N GLU A 215 10.03 19.47 2.34
CA GLU A 215 9.62 19.26 3.73
C GLU A 215 8.20 19.74 4.01
N LEU A 216 7.78 20.88 3.44
CA LEU A 216 6.40 21.33 3.53
C LEU A 216 5.44 20.29 2.92
N SER A 217 5.77 19.76 1.75
CA SER A 217 4.96 18.75 1.06
C SER A 217 4.80 17.49 1.90
N ASN A 218 5.88 17.04 2.54
CA ASN A 218 5.85 15.92 3.50
C ASN A 218 4.95 16.22 4.70
N ARG A 219 5.05 17.42 5.29
CA ARG A 219 4.18 17.85 6.41
C ARG A 219 2.69 17.92 6.00
N LEU A 220 2.40 18.33 4.77
CA LEU A 220 1.05 18.39 4.21
C LEU A 220 0.54 17.03 3.69
N LYS A 221 1.38 15.98 3.67
CA LYS A 221 1.10 14.66 3.10
C LYS A 221 0.72 14.72 1.62
N VAL A 222 1.39 15.58 0.86
CA VAL A 222 1.25 15.71 -0.58
C VAL A 222 2.51 15.19 -1.25
N GLU A 223 2.35 14.41 -2.31
CA GLU A 223 3.46 13.91 -3.12
C GLU A 223 4.12 15.06 -3.88
N PHE A 224 5.41 15.31 -3.59
CA PHE A 224 6.15 16.43 -4.16
C PHE A 224 6.23 16.34 -5.69
N GLU A 225 6.54 15.16 -6.22
CA GLU A 225 6.73 14.90 -7.66
C GLU A 225 5.44 15.12 -8.47
N LEU A 226 4.27 14.99 -7.84
CA LEU A 226 2.99 15.24 -8.49
C LEU A 226 2.78 16.74 -8.78
N VAL A 227 3.32 17.60 -7.91
CA VAL A 227 3.17 19.07 -7.96
C VAL A 227 4.36 19.74 -8.65
N PHE A 228 5.57 19.24 -8.41
CA PHE A 228 6.83 19.74 -8.98
C PHE A 228 7.51 18.60 -9.76
N PRO A 229 7.01 18.25 -10.95
CA PRO A 229 7.71 17.33 -11.85
C PRO A 229 9.04 17.96 -12.31
N GLU A 230 10.06 17.13 -12.53
CA GLU A 230 11.37 17.54 -13.08
C GLU A 230 11.29 18.16 -14.49
#